data_AF-A0A1I6BK78-F1
#
_entry.id   AF-A0A1I6BK78-F1
#
_cell.length_a   1.000
_cell.length_b   1.000
_cell.length_c   1.000
_cell.angle_alpha   90.00
_cell.angle_beta   90.00
_cell.angle_gamma   90.00
#
_symmetry.space_group_name_H-M   'P 1'
#
loop_
_entity.id
_entity.type
_entity.pdbx_description
1 polymer ?
#
loop_
_entity_poly.entity_id
_entity_poly.type
_entity_poly.pdbx_seq_one_letter_code
_entity_poly.pdbx_strand_id
1 'polypeptide(L)'
;MKKWIWIITIVVIVVIGLYVRVYLKAVDPLDVAENKAVAIAKDKTDLDVTEDFHLYHGKETVYVIEGRNNKNERIIVWIPEKSGKPTVIRAKKGLSQQEAIKRLYEDGNPKEILAVRLGMENNFPLWEIYYLSDNNLINYYYVHFETGERLKLIENL
;
A
#
# COMPACT_ATOMS: atom_id res chain seq x y z
N MET A 1 -25.74 20.82 -41.76
CA MET A 1 -24.63 21.12 -40.83
C MET A 1 -24.67 20.35 -39.49
N LYS A 2 -25.77 19.66 -39.12
CA LYS A 2 -25.87 18.92 -37.84
C LYS A 2 -25.40 17.45 -37.87
N LYS A 3 -25.17 16.87 -39.05
CA LYS A 3 -24.78 15.45 -39.21
C LYS A 3 -23.35 15.16 -38.69
N TRP A 4 -22.44 16.11 -38.79
CA TRP A 4 -21.09 15.98 -38.21
C TRP A 4 -21.08 15.98 -36.68
N ILE A 5 -22.02 16.70 -36.04
CA ILE A 5 -22.18 16.65 -34.58
C ILE A 5 -22.54 15.23 -34.14
N TRP A 6 -23.46 14.56 -34.84
CA TRP A 6 -23.82 13.18 -34.56
C TRP A 6 -22.66 12.19 -34.76
N ILE A 7 -21.86 12.38 -35.81
CA ILE A 7 -20.67 11.56 -36.07
C ILE A 7 -19.63 11.76 -34.96
N ILE A 8 -19.35 13.01 -34.58
CA ILE A 8 -18.44 13.34 -33.48
C ILE A 8 -18.92 12.75 -32.16
N THR A 9 -20.22 12.87 -31.86
CA THR A 9 -20.80 12.28 -30.64
C THR A 9 -20.64 10.76 -30.59
N ILE A 10 -20.89 10.07 -31.71
CA ILE A 10 -20.68 8.61 -31.80
C ILE A 10 -19.21 8.25 -31.58
N VAL A 11 -18.29 8.99 -32.22
CA VAL A 11 -16.84 8.76 -32.04
C VAL A 11 -16.44 8.98 -30.58
N VAL A 12 -16.92 10.03 -29.93
CA VAL A 12 -16.64 10.30 -28.50
C VAL A 12 -17.15 9.18 -27.60
N ILE A 13 -18.37 8.67 -27.83
CA ILE A 13 -18.94 7.55 -27.06
C ILE A 13 -18.09 6.29 -27.22
N VAL A 14 -17.66 5.98 -28.45
CA VAL A 14 -16.80 4.82 -28.72
C VAL A 14 -15.45 4.96 -28.01
N VAL A 15 -14.84 6.15 -28.05
CA VAL A 15 -13.59 6.44 -27.37
C VAL A 15 -13.74 6.28 -25.85
N ILE A 16 -14.79 6.84 -25.24
CA ILE A 16 -15.06 6.67 -23.80
C ILE A 16 -15.25 5.19 -23.46
N GLY A 17 -16.01 4.44 -24.26
CA GLY A 17 -16.20 3.00 -24.04
C GLY A 17 -14.90 2.19 -24.10
N LEU A 18 -13.99 2.55 -25.01
CA LEU A 18 -12.65 1.95 -25.07
C LEU A 18 -11.81 2.31 -23.84
N TYR A 19 -11.81 3.58 -23.42
CA TYR A 19 -11.11 4.01 -22.21
C TYR A 19 -11.60 3.28 -20.96
N VAL A 20 -12.92 3.18 -20.78
CA VAL A 20 -13.53 2.43 -19.67
C VAL A 20 -13.11 0.97 -19.70
N ARG A 21 -13.13 0.33 -20.88
CA ARG A 21 -12.73 -1.08 -21.02
C ARG A 21 -11.26 -1.31 -20.69
N VAL A 22 -10.37 -0.42 -21.13
CA VAL A 22 -8.93 -0.48 -20.81
C VAL A 22 -8.71 -0.26 -19.31
N TYR A 23 -9.40 0.73 -18.73
CA TYR A 23 -9.35 1.01 -17.30
C TYR A 23 -9.80 -0.18 -16.45
N LEU A 24 -10.97 -0.75 -16.74
CA LEU A 24 -11.49 -1.92 -16.01
C LEU A 24 -10.54 -3.11 -16.09
N LYS A 25 -9.95 -3.37 -17.26
CA LYS A 25 -8.92 -4.42 -17.42
C LYS A 25 -7.63 -4.14 -16.63
N ALA A 26 -7.30 -2.87 -16.39
CA ALA A 26 -6.12 -2.47 -15.64
C ALA A 26 -6.33 -2.54 -14.12
N VAL A 27 -7.57 -2.37 -13.65
CA VAL A 27 -7.94 -2.46 -12.22
C VAL A 27 -8.26 -3.90 -11.78
N ASP A 28 -8.76 -4.73 -12.70
CA ASP A 28 -9.05 -6.17 -12.48
C ASP A 28 -7.96 -6.92 -11.67
N PRO A 29 -6.65 -6.73 -11.93
CA PRO A 29 -5.60 -7.42 -11.17
C PRO A 29 -5.53 -7.02 -9.69
N LEU A 30 -5.84 -5.77 -9.36
CA LEU A 30 -5.79 -5.27 -7.97
C LEU A 30 -6.98 -5.80 -7.18
N ASP A 31 -8.18 -5.73 -7.75
CA ASP A 31 -9.40 -6.28 -7.12
C ASP A 31 -9.26 -7.79 -6.92
N VAL A 32 -8.68 -8.51 -7.88
CA VAL A 32 -8.39 -9.95 -7.75
C VAL A 32 -7.37 -10.20 -6.62
N ALA A 33 -6.33 -9.38 -6.52
CA ALA A 33 -5.34 -9.49 -5.45
C ALA A 33 -5.95 -9.21 -4.06
N GLU A 34 -6.78 -8.18 -3.95
CA GLU A 34 -7.49 -7.83 -2.72
C GLU A 34 -8.41 -8.98 -2.29
N ASN A 35 -9.29 -9.43 -3.19
CA ASN A 35 -10.22 -10.51 -2.90
C ASN A 35 -9.49 -11.79 -2.45
N LYS A 36 -8.39 -12.14 -3.13
CA LYS A 36 -7.53 -13.27 -2.75
C LYS A 36 -6.92 -13.07 -1.37
N ALA A 37 -6.36 -11.89 -1.09
CA ALA A 37 -5.72 -11.57 0.19
C ALA A 37 -6.72 -11.58 1.35
N VAL A 38 -7.88 -10.96 1.17
CA VAL A 38 -8.98 -10.93 2.16
C VAL A 38 -9.51 -12.33 2.42
N ALA A 39 -9.65 -13.18 1.39
CA ALA A 39 -10.06 -14.57 1.57
C ALA A 39 -9.03 -15.35 2.43
N ILE A 40 -7.73 -15.21 2.15
CA ILE A 40 -6.67 -15.83 2.95
C ILE A 40 -6.68 -15.30 4.39
N ALA A 41 -6.86 -13.99 4.58
CA ALA A 41 -6.89 -13.37 5.89
C ALA A 41 -8.08 -13.90 6.71
N LYS A 42 -9.30 -13.87 6.17
CA LYS A 42 -10.51 -14.37 6.85
C LYS A 42 -10.45 -15.87 7.19
N ASP A 43 -9.77 -16.67 6.36
CA ASP A 43 -9.60 -18.11 6.61
C ASP A 43 -8.56 -18.41 7.71
N LYS A 44 -7.46 -17.65 7.75
CA LYS A 44 -6.29 -17.97 8.58
C LYS A 44 -6.06 -17.05 9.76
N THR A 45 -6.85 -15.98 9.91
CA THR A 45 -6.71 -14.98 10.96
C THR A 45 -8.07 -14.66 11.58
N ASP A 46 -8.07 -13.73 12.55
CA ASP A 46 -9.29 -13.22 13.19
C ASP A 46 -9.87 -11.99 12.50
N LEU A 47 -9.42 -11.65 11.28
CA LEU A 47 -9.92 -10.52 10.49
C LEU A 47 -11.42 -10.69 10.18
N ASP A 48 -12.19 -9.67 10.55
CA ASP A 48 -13.64 -9.60 10.33
C ASP A 48 -13.99 -8.54 9.28
N VAL A 49 -13.47 -7.32 9.48
CA VAL A 49 -13.72 -6.17 8.62
C VAL A 49 -12.42 -5.69 7.99
N THR A 50 -12.38 -5.60 6.67
CA THR A 50 -11.32 -4.93 5.90
C THR A 50 -11.61 -3.42 5.89
N GLU A 51 -10.66 -2.59 6.30
CA GLU A 51 -10.76 -1.13 6.23
C GLU A 51 -9.93 -0.56 5.07
N ASP A 52 -8.73 -1.10 4.82
CA ASP A 52 -7.85 -0.70 3.72
C ASP A 52 -7.04 -1.88 3.20
N PHE A 53 -6.61 -1.79 1.94
CA PHE A 53 -5.78 -2.78 1.27
C PHE A 53 -4.79 -2.12 0.32
N HIS A 54 -3.54 -2.57 0.37
CA HIS A 54 -2.55 -2.22 -0.65
C HIS A 54 -1.50 -3.32 -0.86
N LEU A 55 -0.79 -3.17 -1.96
CA LEU A 55 0.38 -3.98 -2.30
C LEU A 55 1.66 -3.26 -1.88
N TYR A 56 2.48 -3.96 -1.12
CA TYR A 56 3.86 -3.57 -0.89
C TYR A 56 4.79 -4.34 -1.83
N HIS A 57 5.68 -3.62 -2.51
CA HIS A 57 6.62 -4.18 -3.49
C HIS A 57 8.06 -3.92 -3.04
N GLY A 58 8.53 -4.72 -2.09
CA GLY A 58 9.94 -4.75 -1.67
C GLY A 58 10.70 -5.87 -2.39
N LYS A 59 11.43 -6.69 -1.63
CA LYS A 59 12.06 -7.92 -2.17
C LYS A 59 11.07 -8.95 -2.72
N GLU A 60 9.86 -8.97 -2.18
CA GLU A 60 8.72 -9.72 -2.70
C GLU A 60 7.44 -8.90 -2.56
N THR A 61 6.42 -9.27 -3.30
CA THR A 61 5.08 -8.68 -3.19
C THR A 61 4.42 -9.15 -1.90
N VAL A 62 3.91 -8.21 -1.11
CA VAL A 62 3.18 -8.48 0.12
C VAL A 62 1.82 -7.79 0.04
N TYR A 63 0.77 -8.56 0.29
CA TYR A 63 -0.57 -8.03 0.53
C TYR A 63 -0.63 -7.47 1.95
N VAL A 64 -0.98 -6.20 2.09
CA VAL A 64 -1.15 -5.53 3.38
C VAL A 64 -2.62 -5.16 3.53
N ILE A 65 -3.23 -5.62 4.62
CA ILE A 65 -4.63 -5.33 4.94
C ILE A 65 -4.68 -4.66 6.31
N GLU A 66 -5.27 -3.47 6.36
CA GLU A 66 -5.67 -2.84 7.61
C GLU A 66 -7.15 -3.13 7.86
N GLY A 67 -7.51 -3.44 9.09
CA GLY A 67 -8.87 -3.82 9.40
C GLY A 67 -9.13 -4.07 10.87
N ARG A 68 -10.21 -4.80 11.15
CA ARG A 68 -10.64 -5.13 12.51
C ARG A 68 -10.86 -6.61 12.67
N ASN A 69 -10.53 -7.11 13.86
CA ASN A 69 -10.86 -8.48 14.23
C ASN A 69 -12.27 -8.61 14.81
N ASN A 70 -12.67 -9.84 15.12
CA ASN A 70 -13.94 -10.19 15.77
C ASN A 70 -14.18 -9.53 17.15
N LYS A 71 -13.17 -8.89 17.75
CA LYS A 71 -13.27 -8.10 18.99
C LYS A 71 -13.31 -6.60 18.74
N ASN A 72 -13.47 -6.18 17.49
CA ASN A 72 -13.44 -4.78 17.06
C ASN A 72 -12.10 -4.08 17.37
N GLU A 73 -11.00 -4.85 17.51
CA GLU A 73 -9.64 -4.30 17.66
C GLU A 73 -9.04 -4.07 16.27
N ARG A 74 -8.36 -2.93 16.06
CA ARG A 74 -7.61 -2.68 14.83
C ARG A 74 -6.40 -3.61 14.73
N ILE A 75 -6.30 -4.30 13.60
CA ILE A 75 -5.22 -5.21 13.25
C ILE A 75 -4.70 -4.87 11.86
N ILE A 76 -3.47 -5.29 11.60
CA ILE A 76 -2.84 -5.24 10.29
C ILE A 76 -2.39 -6.65 9.96
N VAL A 77 -2.66 -7.08 8.73
CA VAL A 77 -2.35 -8.41 8.21
C VAL A 77 -1.39 -8.26 7.03
N TRP A 78 -0.22 -8.88 7.11
CA TRP A 78 0.75 -8.96 6.02
C TRP A 78 0.79 -10.38 5.47
N ILE A 79 0.61 -10.55 4.17
CA ILE A 79 0.62 -11.86 3.50
C ILE A 79 1.60 -11.79 2.33
N PRO A 80 2.78 -12.42 2.42
CA PRO A 80 3.66 -12.57 1.27
C PRO A 80 2.94 -13.34 0.17
N GLU A 81 2.93 -12.80 -1.04
CA GLU A 81 2.19 -13.37 -2.17
C GLU A 81 2.62 -14.81 -2.47
N LYS A 82 3.94 -15.08 -2.35
CA LYS A 82 4.52 -16.41 -2.64
C LYS A 82 4.20 -17.45 -1.56
N SER A 83 4.31 -17.07 -0.29
CA SER A 83 4.15 -18.03 0.82
C SER A 83 2.69 -18.19 1.25
N GLY A 84 1.87 -17.15 1.11
CA GLY A 84 0.48 -17.13 1.56
C GLY A 84 0.31 -17.31 3.08
N LYS A 85 1.38 -17.08 3.86
CA LYS A 85 1.37 -17.20 5.33
C LYS A 85 1.17 -15.81 5.95
N PRO A 86 0.01 -15.55 6.59
CA PRO A 86 -0.26 -14.26 7.20
C PRO A 86 0.57 -14.03 8.46
N THR A 87 1.02 -12.78 8.63
CA THR A 87 1.48 -12.23 9.91
C THR A 87 0.46 -11.21 10.36
N VAL A 88 0.02 -11.26 11.62
CA VAL A 88 -1.03 -10.38 12.16
C VAL A 88 -0.50 -9.66 13.38
N ILE A 89 -0.61 -8.33 13.37
CA ILE A 89 -0.23 -7.51 14.52
C ILE A 89 -1.36 -6.53 14.81
N ARG A 90 -1.68 -6.34 16.10
CA ARG A 90 -2.60 -5.27 16.51
C ARG A 90 -1.98 -3.93 16.18
N ALA A 91 -2.71 -3.03 15.53
CA ALA A 91 -2.18 -1.73 15.13
C ALA A 91 -1.56 -0.96 16.32
N LYS A 92 -2.18 -1.04 17.51
CA LYS A 92 -1.69 -0.41 18.76
C LYS A 92 -0.35 -0.94 19.29
N LYS A 93 0.17 -2.05 18.77
CA LYS A 93 1.47 -2.62 19.19
C LYS A 93 2.65 -2.06 18.41
N GLY A 94 2.39 -1.42 17.27
CA GLY A 94 3.43 -0.77 16.47
C GLY A 94 3.28 0.73 16.41
N LEU A 95 4.24 1.33 15.74
CA LEU A 95 4.30 2.74 15.46
C LEU A 95 3.13 3.12 14.54
N SER A 96 2.46 4.20 14.90
CA SER A 96 1.63 4.95 13.96
C SER A 96 2.47 5.53 12.82
N GLN A 97 1.79 5.90 11.72
CA GLN A 97 2.42 6.60 10.61
C GLN A 97 3.17 7.87 11.07
N GLN A 98 2.60 8.62 12.01
CA GLN A 98 3.22 9.85 12.54
C GLN A 98 4.48 9.55 13.37
N GLU A 99 4.48 8.48 14.17
CA GLU A 99 5.66 8.07 14.93
C GLU A 99 6.77 7.60 13.99
N ALA A 100 6.45 6.88 12.91
CA ALA A 100 7.42 6.49 11.90
C ALA A 100 8.04 7.73 11.20
N ILE A 101 7.22 8.73 10.85
CA ILE A 101 7.69 10.02 10.32
C ILE A 101 8.60 10.71 11.34
N LYS A 102 8.24 10.70 12.62
CA LYS A 102 9.07 11.29 13.67
C LYS A 102 10.45 10.62 13.73
N ARG A 103 10.54 9.30 13.59
CA ARG A 103 11.85 8.60 13.52
C ARG A 103 12.70 9.08 12.35
N LEU A 104 12.11 9.33 11.18
CA LEU A 104 12.84 9.92 10.06
C LEU A 104 13.40 11.31 10.40
N TYR A 105 12.61 12.17 11.06
CA TYR A 105 13.06 13.50 11.50
C TYR A 105 14.10 13.47 12.63
N GLU A 106 14.17 12.39 13.41
CA GLU A 106 15.22 12.19 14.42
C GLU A 106 16.57 11.84 13.76
N ASP A 107 16.54 11.13 12.63
CA ASP A 107 17.75 10.70 11.90
C ASP A 107 18.22 11.72 10.85
N GLY A 108 17.34 12.59 10.37
CA GLY A 108 17.66 13.56 9.32
C GLY A 108 16.61 14.64 9.15
N ASN A 109 16.75 15.45 8.10
CA ASN A 109 15.81 16.54 7.82
C ASN A 109 15.24 16.40 6.40
N PRO A 110 14.19 15.61 6.19
CA PRO A 110 13.55 15.48 4.89
C PRO A 110 12.93 16.82 4.48
N LYS A 111 13.12 17.21 3.22
CA LYS A 111 12.50 18.41 2.65
C LYS A 111 10.99 18.19 2.46
N GLU A 112 10.62 17.05 1.90
CA GLU A 112 9.23 16.71 1.58
C GLU A 112 9.01 15.19 1.68
N ILE A 113 7.96 14.77 2.39
CA ILE A 113 7.55 13.37 2.44
C ILE A 113 6.53 13.13 1.33
N LEU A 114 6.86 12.22 0.42
CA LEU A 114 6.05 11.91 -0.76
C LEU A 114 5.07 10.76 -0.51
N ALA A 115 5.48 9.75 0.27
CA ALA A 115 4.59 8.65 0.68
C ALA A 115 5.08 7.99 1.96
N VAL A 116 4.13 7.42 2.72
CA VAL A 116 4.41 6.55 3.87
C VAL A 116 3.51 5.34 3.76
N ARG A 117 4.08 4.13 3.76
CA ARG A 117 3.34 2.89 3.50
C ARG A 117 3.79 1.78 4.43
N LEU A 118 2.83 0.97 4.88
CA LEU A 118 3.14 -0.28 5.55
C LEU A 118 3.68 -1.30 4.55
N GLY A 119 4.68 -2.04 4.97
CA GLY A 119 5.30 -3.09 4.17
C GLY A 119 5.85 -4.20 5.05
N MET A 120 6.51 -5.16 4.42
CA MET A 120 7.22 -6.23 5.12
C MET A 120 8.40 -6.70 4.27
N GLU A 121 9.56 -6.83 4.89
CA GLU A 121 10.73 -7.46 4.28
C GLU A 121 11.32 -8.51 5.22
N ASN A 122 11.73 -9.66 4.68
CA ASN A 122 12.31 -10.76 5.46
C ASN A 122 11.45 -11.14 6.71
N ASN A 123 10.13 -11.13 6.59
CA ASN A 123 9.17 -11.33 7.69
C ASN A 123 9.18 -10.27 8.81
N PHE A 124 9.77 -9.09 8.58
CA PHE A 124 9.69 -7.96 9.49
C PHE A 124 8.73 -6.90 8.96
N PRO A 125 7.55 -6.73 9.60
CA PRO A 125 6.65 -5.61 9.30
C PRO A 125 7.34 -4.28 9.55
N LEU A 126 7.13 -3.33 8.63
CA LEU A 126 7.83 -2.05 8.62
C LEU A 126 6.97 -0.94 8.04
N TRP A 127 7.41 0.29 8.29
CA TRP A 127 7.02 1.46 7.53
C TRP A 127 8.12 1.78 6.52
N GLU A 128 7.73 1.99 5.26
CA GLU A 128 8.54 2.59 4.20
C GLU A 128 8.14 4.06 4.04
N ILE A 129 9.11 4.95 4.13
CA ILE A 129 8.92 6.39 3.93
C ILE A 129 9.74 6.81 2.71
N TYR A 130 9.05 7.33 1.72
CA TYR A 130 9.60 7.87 0.48
C TYR A 130 9.62 9.40 0.57
N TYR A 131 10.79 10.02 0.45
CA TYR A 131 10.95 11.46 0.69
C TYR A 131 12.04 12.09 -0.20
N LEU A 132 11.97 13.41 -0.33
CA LEU A 132 12.99 14.24 -1.00
C LEU A 132 13.91 14.88 0.03
N SER A 133 15.21 14.90 -0.28
CA SER A 133 16.22 15.70 0.42
C SER A 133 16.30 17.12 -0.15
N ASP A 134 17.05 18.00 0.50
CA ASP A 134 17.17 19.42 0.11
C ASP A 134 17.68 19.63 -1.32
N ASN A 135 18.53 18.72 -1.80
CA ASN A 135 19.06 18.67 -3.16
C ASN A 135 18.08 18.05 -4.18
N ASN A 136 16.81 17.85 -3.81
CA ASN A 136 15.76 17.19 -4.61
C ASN A 136 16.08 15.75 -5.03
N LEU A 137 17.00 15.07 -4.32
CA LEU A 137 17.23 13.65 -4.55
C LEU A 137 16.21 12.81 -3.81
N ILE A 138 15.96 11.63 -4.34
CA ILE A 138 14.99 10.68 -3.82
C ILE A 138 15.64 9.81 -2.75
N ASN A 139 14.92 9.57 -1.65
CA ASN A 139 15.39 8.76 -0.54
C ASN A 139 14.27 7.85 -0.02
N TYR A 140 14.67 6.70 0.54
CA TYR A 140 13.79 5.74 1.19
C TYR A 140 14.30 5.43 2.59
N TYR A 141 13.41 5.58 3.57
CA TYR A 141 13.68 5.27 4.97
C TYR A 141 12.76 4.15 5.44
N TYR A 142 13.34 3.11 6.04
CA TYR A 142 12.64 1.92 6.50
C TYR A 142 12.79 1.79 8.01
N VAL A 143 11.67 1.68 8.71
CA VAL A 143 11.64 1.55 10.16
C VAL A 143 10.75 0.39 10.59
N HIS A 144 11.24 -0.41 11.53
CA HIS A 144 10.53 -1.57 12.03
C HIS A 144 9.21 -1.15 12.70
N PHE A 145 8.12 -1.82 12.35
CA PHE A 145 6.77 -1.45 12.77
C PHE A 145 6.62 -1.47 14.30
N GLU A 146 7.07 -2.52 14.99
CA GLU A 146 6.92 -2.62 16.45
C GLU A 146 7.98 -1.86 17.26
N THR A 147 9.27 -1.96 16.90
CA THR A 147 10.37 -1.42 17.72
C THR A 147 10.74 0.02 17.38
N GLY A 148 10.41 0.48 16.18
CA GLY A 148 10.88 1.77 15.67
C GLY A 148 12.38 1.78 15.34
N GLU A 149 13.03 0.61 15.29
CA GLU A 149 14.43 0.51 14.87
C GLU A 149 14.55 0.80 13.37
N ARG A 150 15.51 1.64 12.98
CA ARG A 150 15.82 1.87 11.57
C ARG A 150 16.40 0.60 10.97
N LEU A 151 15.70 0.03 9.99
CA LEU A 151 16.12 -1.17 9.30
C LEU A 151 17.05 -0.86 8.12
N LYS A 152 16.74 0.21 7.38
CA LYS A 152 17.43 0.55 6.14
C LYS A 152 17.22 2.01 5.79
N LEU A 153 18.24 2.60 5.18
CA LEU A 153 18.20 3.94 4.59
C LEU A 153 18.86 3.85 3.22
N ILE A 154 18.16 4.32 2.19
CA ILE A 154 18.66 4.45 0.83
C ILE A 154 18.60 5.92 0.47
N GLU A 155 19.72 6.49 0.08
CA GLU A 155 19.82 7.93 -0.16
C GLU A 155 20.36 8.26 -1.53
N ASN A 156 20.04 9.48 -1.99
CA ASN A 156 20.61 10.11 -3.17
C ASN A 156 20.34 9.35 -4.48
N LEU A 157 19.11 8.86 -4.67
CA LEU A 157 18.62 8.31 -5.94
C LEU A 157 18.24 9.40 -6.95
#